data_AF-A0A7C5GW29-F1
#
_entry.id   AF-A0A7C5GW29-F1
#
_cell.length_a   1.000
_cell.length_b   1.000
_cell.length_c   1.000
_cell.angle_alpha   90.00
_cell.angle_beta   90.00
_cell.angle_gamma   90.00
#
_symmetry.space_group_name_H-M   'P 1'
#
loop_
_entity.id
_entity.type
_entity.pdbx_description
1 polymer ?
#
loop_
_entity_poly.entity_id
_entity_poly.type
_entity_poly.pdbx_seq_one_letter_code
_entity_poly.pdbx_strand_id
1 'polypeptide(L)'
;MKPRNPERINRFSDLLGVKGKLESLLDNDYEIEGLVDVFPSRRYEIRSREDLDKAIGSILLYSSPYASMKGTVSFRKRRDH
;
A
#
# COMPACT_ATOMS: atom_id res chain seq x y z
N MET A 1 16.36 12.00 -9.51
CA MET A 1 14.98 11.58 -9.14
C MET A 1 14.85 11.58 -7.64
N LYS A 2 13.98 12.44 -7.06
CA LYS A 2 13.71 12.41 -5.61
C LYS A 2 12.92 11.14 -5.28
N PRO A 3 13.29 10.37 -4.25
CA PRO A 3 12.38 9.37 -3.71
C PRO A 3 11.14 10.13 -3.23
N ARG A 4 9.96 9.83 -3.77
CA ARG A 4 8.74 10.35 -3.16
C ARG A 4 8.65 9.71 -1.78
N ASN A 5 8.59 10.55 -0.74
CA ASN A 5 8.54 10.11 0.65
C ASN A 5 7.48 9.01 0.84
N PRO A 6 7.73 8.03 1.72
CA PRO A 6 6.77 6.99 2.04
C PRO A 6 5.41 7.62 2.40
N GLU A 7 4.35 7.11 1.77
CA GLU A 7 2.98 7.51 2.07
C GLU A 7 2.57 6.89 3.40
N ARG A 8 2.19 7.73 4.35
CA ARG A 8 1.72 7.29 5.66
C ARG A 8 0.29 6.75 5.51
N ILE A 9 0.07 5.58 6.11
CA ILE A 9 -1.24 4.91 6.15
C ILE A 9 -1.76 5.00 7.58
N ASN A 10 -2.84 5.74 7.78
CA ASN A 10 -3.54 5.86 9.07
C ASN A 10 -4.98 5.36 9.00
N ARG A 11 -5.52 5.18 7.78
CA ARG A 11 -6.89 4.76 7.52
C ARG A 11 -7.00 4.05 6.17
N PHE A 12 -8.10 3.34 5.98
CA PHE A 12 -8.35 2.57 4.75
C PHE A 12 -8.32 3.40 3.47
N SER A 13 -8.82 4.64 3.51
CA SER A 13 -8.79 5.54 2.34
C SER A 13 -7.37 5.87 1.88
N ASP A 14 -6.39 5.84 2.78
CA ASP A 14 -4.99 6.09 2.41
C ASP A 14 -4.45 4.93 1.55
N LEU A 15 -4.83 3.68 1.84
CA LEU A 15 -4.51 2.50 1.01
C LEU A 15 -5.14 2.61 -0.38
N LEU A 16 -6.41 3.03 -0.46
CA LEU A 16 -7.08 3.25 -1.74
C LEU A 16 -6.41 4.37 -2.54
N GLY A 17 -5.93 5.42 -1.87
CA GLY A 17 -5.16 6.49 -2.50
C GLY A 17 -3.84 5.99 -3.09
N VAL A 18 -3.12 5.12 -2.38
CA VAL A 18 -1.91 4.45 -2.90
C VAL A 18 -2.25 3.58 -4.10
N LYS A 19 -3.32 2.79 -4.03
CA LYS A 19 -3.78 1.96 -5.15
C LYS A 19 -4.07 2.79 -6.39
N GLY A 20 -4.89 3.84 -6.27
CA GLY A 20 -5.21 4.72 -7.40
C GLY A 20 -3.98 5.40 -8.01
N LYS A 21 -2.99 5.76 -7.19
CA LYS A 21 -1.69 6.27 -7.70
C LYS A 21 -0.96 5.20 -8.49
N LEU A 22 -0.85 3.97 -7.96
CA LEU A 22 -0.18 2.87 -8.66
C LEU A 22 -0.88 2.50 -9.97
N GLU A 23 -2.21 2.54 -10.02
CA GLU A 23 -3.00 2.31 -11.25
C GLU A 23 -2.81 3.43 -12.28
N SER A 24 -2.65 4.68 -11.83
CA SER A 24 -2.33 5.81 -12.74
C SER A 24 -0.93 5.72 -13.34
N LEU A 25 -0.02 4.99 -12.68
CA LEU A 25 1.30 4.68 -13.18
C LEU A 25 1.18 3.48 -14.13
N LEU A 26 0.92 3.76 -15.41
CA LEU A 26 0.76 2.74 -16.47
C LEU A 26 1.98 1.80 -16.62
N ASP A 27 3.13 2.16 -16.06
CA ASP A 27 4.36 1.37 -16.06
C ASP A 27 4.33 0.29 -14.96
N ASN A 28 4.74 -0.94 -15.30
CA ASN A 28 4.92 -2.04 -14.32
C ASN A 28 6.29 -1.98 -13.62
N ASP A 29 7.15 -1.04 -14.00
CA ASP A 29 8.53 -0.90 -13.49
C ASP A 29 8.61 -0.08 -12.22
N TYR A 30 7.77 -0.40 -11.24
CA TYR A 30 7.84 0.17 -9.90
C TYR A 30 8.18 -0.90 -8.87
N GLU A 31 9.18 -0.61 -8.04
CA GLU A 31 9.39 -1.32 -6.78
C GLU A 31 8.45 -0.72 -5.75
N ILE A 32 7.74 -1.59 -5.03
CA ILE A 32 6.82 -1.23 -3.95
C ILE A 32 7.37 -1.84 -2.66
N GLU A 33 7.39 -1.04 -1.60
CA GLU A 33 7.74 -1.51 -0.26
C GLU A 33 6.85 -0.81 0.76
N GLY A 34 6.15 -1.60 1.56
CA GLY A 34 5.29 -1.10 2.61
C GLY A 34 4.97 -2.11 3.68
N LEU A 35 4.57 -1.60 4.84
CA LEU A 35 4.12 -2.35 5.99
C LEU A 35 2.91 -1.65 6.59
N VAL A 36 1.82 -2.39 6.80
CA VAL A 36 0.57 -1.85 7.33
C VAL A 36 0.03 -2.77 8.42
N ASP A 37 -0.04 -2.24 9.63
CA ASP A 37 -0.68 -2.86 10.79
C ASP A 37 -2.13 -2.40 10.88
N VAL A 38 -3.05 -3.35 11.06
CA VAL A 38 -4.50 -3.15 11.15
C VAL A 38 -5.02 -3.83 12.41
N PHE A 39 -5.72 -3.07 13.24
CA PHE A 39 -6.38 -3.59 14.44
C PHE A 39 -7.47 -4.62 14.08
N PRO A 40 -7.64 -5.71 14.86
CA PRO A 40 -6.98 -6.01 16.12
C PRO A 40 -5.58 -6.63 16.02
N SER A 41 -5.26 -7.39 14.99
CA SER A 41 -3.99 -8.17 14.96
C SER A 41 -3.57 -8.60 13.55
N ARG A 42 -3.71 -7.73 12.55
CA ARG A 42 -3.31 -8.04 11.18
C ARG A 42 -2.13 -7.16 10.76
N ARG A 43 -1.14 -7.77 10.13
CA ARG A 43 0.01 -7.09 9.55
C ARG A 43 0.11 -7.50 8.09
N TYR A 44 0.21 -6.52 7.21
CA TYR A 44 0.33 -6.71 5.77
C TYR A 44 1.68 -6.15 5.31
N GLU A 45 2.49 -7.01 4.73
CA GLU A 45 3.69 -6.61 3.99
C GLU A 45 3.31 -6.42 2.52
N ILE A 46 3.60 -5.24 1.97
CA ILE A 46 3.21 -4.84 0.63
C ILE A 46 4.48 -4.71 -0.20
N ARG A 47 4.76 -5.72 -1.03
CA ARG A 47 5.95 -5.75 -1.91
C ARG A 47 5.59 -5.65 -3.39
N SER A 48 4.31 -5.69 -3.69
CA SER A 48 3.76 -5.69 -5.05
C SER A 48 2.37 -5.05 -5.08
N ARG A 49 1.86 -4.79 -6.30
CA ARG A 49 0.46 -4.37 -6.50
C ARG A 49 -0.52 -5.42 -6.00
N GLU A 50 -0.19 -6.69 -6.23
CA GLU A 50 -1.01 -7.82 -5.79
C GLU A 50 -1.11 -7.90 -4.27
N ASP A 51 -0.02 -7.65 -3.53
CA ASP A 51 -0.05 -7.61 -2.07
C ASP A 51 -0.92 -6.49 -1.53
N LEU A 52 -0.90 -5.32 -2.20
CA LEU A 52 -1.77 -4.20 -1.87
C LEU A 52 -3.24 -4.56 -2.08
N ASP A 53 -3.58 -5.18 -3.21
CA ASP A 53 -4.93 -5.65 -3.50
C ASP A 53 -5.41 -6.71 -2.50
N LYS A 54 -4.53 -7.67 -2.15
CA LYS A 54 -4.80 -8.67 -1.12
C LYS A 54 -5.02 -8.04 0.25
N ALA A 55 -4.22 -7.04 0.64
CA ALA A 55 -4.39 -6.33 1.88
C ALA A 55 -5.75 -5.61 1.92
N ILE A 56 -6.10 -4.87 0.87
CA ILE A 56 -7.39 -4.18 0.73
C ILE A 56 -8.55 -5.17 0.84
N GLY A 57 -8.53 -6.26 0.05
CA GLY A 57 -9.56 -7.28 0.08
C GLY A 57 -9.68 -7.97 1.44
N SER A 58 -8.54 -8.30 2.08
CA SER A 58 -8.50 -8.92 3.39
C SER A 58 -9.08 -8.02 4.49
N ILE A 59 -8.81 -6.71 4.44
CA ILE A 59 -9.38 -5.73 5.37
C ILE A 59 -10.91 -5.66 5.20
N LEU A 60 -11.41 -5.64 3.96
CA LEU A 60 -12.85 -5.60 3.67
C LEU A 60 -13.57 -6.87 4.12
N LEU A 61 -12.94 -8.03 3.96
CA LEU A 61 -13.55 -9.32 4.30
C LEU A 61 -13.51 -9.66 5.79
N TYR A 62 -12.39 -9.33 6.45
CA TYR A 62 -12.08 -9.91 7.76
C TYR A 62 -11.71 -8.90 8.83
N SER A 63 -11.81 -7.61 8.53
CA SER A 63 -11.60 -6.54 9.49
C SER A 63 -12.70 -5.50 9.29
N SER A 64 -12.35 -4.23 9.27
CA SER A 64 -13.29 -3.15 8.96
C SER A 64 -12.54 -2.07 8.21
N PRO A 65 -13.15 -1.43 7.20
CA PRO A 65 -12.58 -0.21 6.60
C PRO A 65 -12.44 0.94 7.61
N TYR A 66 -13.10 0.84 8.77
CA TYR A 66 -12.99 1.78 9.89
C TYR A 66 -12.02 1.32 10.99
N ALA A 67 -11.36 0.18 10.84
CA ALA A 67 -10.37 -0.29 11.80
C ALA A 67 -9.20 0.70 11.89
N SER A 68 -8.61 0.84 13.08
CA SER A 68 -7.39 1.60 13.26
C SER A 68 -6.26 0.98 12.44
N MET A 69 -5.53 1.81 11.69
CA MET A 69 -4.42 1.38 10.84
C MET A 69 -3.20 2.24 11.11
N LYS A 70 -2.02 1.64 10.95
CA LYS A 70 -0.75 2.35 10.99
C LYS A 70 0.23 1.68 10.05
N GLY A 71 0.85 2.46 9.19
CA GLY A 71 1.82 1.92 8.26
C GLY A 71 2.41 2.95 7.34
N THR A 72 3.22 2.45 6.42
CA THR A 72 3.79 3.24 5.33
C THR A 72 3.85 2.39 4.08
N VAL A 73 3.58 3.00 2.91
CA VAL A 73 3.83 2.39 1.60
C VAL A 73 4.64 3.36 0.76
N SER A 74 5.68 2.85 0.13
CA SER A 74 6.54 3.59 -0.78
C SER A 74 6.58 2.89 -2.13
N PHE A 75 6.76 3.65 -3.19
CA PHE A 75 6.97 3.11 -4.52
C PHE A 75 7.95 3.98 -5.30
N ARG A 76 8.89 3.35 -6.00
CA ARG A 76 9.93 4.01 -6.80
C ARG A 76 10.05 3.34 -8.16
N LYS A 77 10.27 4.12 -9.22
CA LYS A 77 10.55 3.55 -10.54
C LYS A 77 11.85 2.74 -10.44
N ARG A 78 11.84 1.49 -10.90
CA ARG A 78 13.06 0.71 -11.12
C ARG A 78 13.91 1.51 -12.10
N ARG A 79 15.19 1.69 -11.76
CA ARG A 79 16.12 2.22 -12.75
C ARG A 79 16.39 1.09 -13.71
N ASP A 80 15.96 1.25 -14.96
CA ASP A 80 16.49 0.45 -16.05
C ASP A 80 18.02 0.58 -16.01
N HIS A 81 18.69 -0.55 -15.95
CA HIS A 81 20.15 -0.65 -15.98
C HIS A 81 20.62 -0.78 -17.43
#